data_AF-A0A3D9HUG9-F1
#
_entry.id   AF-A0A3D9HUG9-F1
#
_cell.length_a   1.000
_cell.length_b   1.000
_cell.length_c   1.000
_cell.angle_alpha   90.00
_cell.angle_beta   90.00
_cell.angle_gamma   90.00
#
_symmetry.space_group_name_H-M   'P 1'
#
loop_
_entity.id
_entity.type
_entity.pdbx_description
1 polymer ?
#
loop_
_entity_poly.entity_id
_entity_poly.type
_entity_poly.pdbx_seq_one_letter_code
_entity_poly.pdbx_strand_id
1 'polypeptide(L)' 'MRKPEEQEWEQIMRVLMESLGLQITANFRLYDPYEECAVIGVVERVDPYTRTFVVDGEQFKMADIIGATTV' A
#
# COMPACT_ATOMS: atom_id res chain seq x y z
N MET A 1 -17.10 3.46 5.53
CA MET A 1 -15.92 3.07 4.73
C MET A 1 -15.84 4.00 3.53
N ARG A 2 -14.90 4.96 3.50
CA ARG A 2 -14.63 5.74 2.29
C ARG A 2 -13.78 4.85 1.39
N LYS A 3 -14.29 4.49 0.22
CA LYS A 3 -13.48 3.83 -0.80
C LYS A 3 -12.60 4.89 -1.46
N PRO A 4 -11.33 4.57 -1.79
CA PRO A 4 -10.53 5.45 -2.61
C PRO A 4 -11.28 5.74 -3.91
N GLU A 5 -11.31 7.01 -4.32
CA GLU A 5 -11.77 7.37 -5.66
C GLU A 5 -10.77 6.83 -6.70
N GLU A 6 -11.16 6.73 -7.98
CA GLU A 6 -10.31 6.14 -9.02
C GLU A 6 -8.92 6.78 -9.09
N GLN A 7 -8.83 8.11 -8.94
CA GLN A 7 -7.55 8.83 -8.88
C GLN A 7 -6.70 8.49 -7.66
N GLU A 8 -7.32 8.29 -6.50
CA GLU A 8 -6.60 7.90 -5.28
C GLU A 8 -6.04 6.48 -5.43
N TRP A 9 -6.79 5.61 -6.10
CA TRP A 9 -6.35 4.25 -6.40
C TRP A 9 -5.20 4.20 -7.40
N GLU A 10 -5.24 5.00 -8.47
CA GLU A 10 -4.13 5.12 -9.41
C GLU A 10 -2.83 5.56 -8.73
N GLN A 11 -2.93 6.53 -7.82
CA GLN A 11 -1.79 6.98 -7.01
C GLN A 11 -1.26 5.88 -6.09
N ILE A 12 -2.14 5.11 -5.43
CA ILE A 12 -1.75 3.97 -4.59
C ILE A 12 -1.00 2.92 -5.43
N MET A 13 -1.56 2.56 -6.59
CA MET A 13 -0.95 1.58 -7.49
C MET A 13 0.41 2.07 -8.00
N ARG A 14 0.53 3.36 -8.31
CA ARG A 14 1.80 3.96 -8.71
C ARG A 14 2.85 3.82 -7.60
N VAL A 15 2.52 4.19 -6.36
CA VAL A 15 3.46 4.09 -5.22
C VAL A 15 3.87 2.64 -4.94
N LEU A 16 2.93 1.69 -5.00
CA LEU A 16 3.21 0.25 -4.87
C LEU A 16 4.24 -0.21 -5.89
N MET A 17 4.02 0.12 -7.16
CA MET A 17 4.89 -0.31 -8.26
C MET A 17 6.24 0.44 -8.25
N GLU A 18 6.26 1.72 -7.88
CA GLU A 18 7.50 2.48 -7.72
C GLU A 18 8.36 1.92 -6.58
N SER A 19 7.76 1.65 -5.41
CA SER A 19 8.47 1.01 -4.29
C SER A 19 9.03 -0.36 -4.67
N LEU A 20 8.21 -1.20 -5.32
CA LEU A 20 8.62 -2.53 -5.78
C LEU A 20 9.78 -2.47 -6.78
N GLY A 21 9.65 -1.63 -7.81
CA GLY A 21 10.60 -1.58 -8.93
C GLY A 21 11.88 -0.81 -8.61
N LEU A 22 11.78 0.27 -7.83
CA LEU A 22 12.90 1.15 -7.50
C LEU A 22 13.53 0.86 -6.14
N GLN A 23 12.95 -0.06 -5.37
CA GLN A 23 13.38 -0.39 -4.01
C GLN A 23 13.41 0.84 -3.09
N ILE A 24 12.43 1.74 -3.28
CA ILE A 24 12.28 2.96 -2.47
C ILE A 24 11.28 2.73 -1.35
N THR A 25 11.51 3.38 -0.22
CA THR A 25 10.60 3.31 0.93
C THR A 25 9.29 4.01 0.59
N ALA A 26 8.18 3.34 0.89
CA ALA A 26 6.84 3.89 0.77
C ALA A 26 6.15 3.86 2.15
N ASN A 27 5.27 4.83 2.35
CA ASN A 27 4.36 4.91 3.50
C ASN A 27 2.94 4.64 2.99
N PHE A 28 2.36 3.54 3.46
CA PHE A 28 0.98 3.13 3.20
C PHE A 28 0.13 3.38 4.45
N ARG A 29 -0.93 4.16 4.30
CA ARG A 29 -1.95 4.31 5.33
C ARG A 29 -3.02 3.26 5.12
N LEU A 30 -3.26 2.46 6.15
CA LEU A 30 -4.26 1.41 6.17
C LEU A 30 -5.45 1.84 7.02
N TYR A 31 -6.64 1.43 6.60
CA TYR A 31 -7.85 1.53 7.39
C TYR A 31 -7.83 0.48 8.49
N ASP A 32 -7.87 0.92 9.73
CA ASP A 32 -8.25 0.10 10.88
C ASP A 32 -9.44 0.80 11.60
N PRO A 33 -10.47 0.06 12.05
CA PRO A 33 -11.64 0.65 12.69
C PRO A 33 -11.37 1.25 14.09
N TYR A 34 -10.23 0.97 14.71
CA TYR A 34 -9.89 1.38 16.06
C TYR A 34 -8.70 2.35 16.13
N GLU A 35 -7.75 2.27 15.19
CA GLU A 35 -6.56 3.11 15.18
C GLU A 35 -6.10 3.55 13.79
N GLU A 36 -5.23 4.55 13.72
CA GLU A 36 -4.54 4.88 12.48
C GLU A 36 -3.38 3.90 12.27
N CYS A 37 -3.50 3.04 11.27
CA CYS A 37 -2.45 2.08 10.92
C CYS A 37 -1.63 2.61 9.74
N ALA A 38 -0.30 2.60 9.88
CA ALA A 38 0.62 2.99 8.82
C ALA A 38 1.75 1.95 8.69
N VAL A 39 2.02 1.56 7.45
CA VAL A 39 3.09 0.62 7.08
C VAL A 39 4.15 1.42 6.33
N ILE A 40 5.38 1.41 6.83
CA ILE A 40 6.52 2.11 6.24
C ILE A 40 7.61 1.10 5.95
N GLY A 41 8.00 0.97 4.69
CA GLY A 41 9.03 0.02 4.28
C GLY A 41 9.16 -0.09 2.77
N VAL A 42 9.91 -1.09 2.30
CA VAL A 42 10.06 -1.35 0.86
C VAL A 42 9.13 -2.48 0.45
N VAL A 43 8.39 -2.28 -0.64
CA VAL A 43 7.54 -3.33 -1.20
C VAL A 43 8.43 -4.41 -1.81
N GLU A 44 8.34 -5.61 -1.26
CA GLU A 44 9.11 -6.78 -1.72
C GLU A 44 8.34 -7.61 -2.73
N ARG A 45 7.00 -7.66 -2.59
CA ARG A 45 6.14 -8.46 -3.44
C ARG A 45 4.75 -7.85 -3.57
N VAL A 46 4.17 -8.01 -4.75
CA VAL A 46 2.78 -7.67 -5.05
C VAL A 46 2.11 -8.90 -5.67
N ASP A 47 0.99 -9.34 -5.08
CA ASP A 47 0.18 -10.44 -5.60
C ASP A 47 -1.19 -9.91 -6.07
N PRO A 48 -1.43 -9.82 -7.39
CA PRO A 48 -2.69 -9.32 -7.93
C PRO A 48 -3.84 -10.31 -7.77
N TYR A 49 -3.57 -11.62 -7.62
CA TYR A 49 -4.61 -12.64 -7.48
C TYR A 49 -5.23 -12.59 -6.09
N THR A 50 -4.39 -12.51 -5.05
CA THR A 50 -4.85 -12.38 -3.67
C THR A 50 -5.13 -10.94 -3.26
N ARG A 51 -4.76 -9.96 -4.10
CA ARG A 51 -4.84 -8.51 -3.81
C ARG A 51 -4.08 -8.16 -2.52
N THR A 52 -2.88 -8.72 -2.39
CA THR A 52 -1.99 -8.50 -1.24
C THR A 52 -0.64 -7.97 -1.69
N PHE A 53 0.06 -7.33 -0.76
CA PHE A 53 1.43 -6.85 -0.95
C PHE A 53 2.25 -7.18 0.29
N VAL A 54 3.56 -7.31 0.12
CA VAL A 54 4.51 -7.59 1.19
C VAL A 54 5.44 -6.40 1.36
N VAL A 55 5.57 -5.93 2.58
CA VAL A 55 6.51 -4.86 2.98
C VAL A 55 7.36 -5.42 4.11
N ASP A 56 8.68 -5.38 3.95
CA ASP A 56 9.66 -5.84 4.94
C ASP A 56 9.34 -7.23 5.53
N GLY A 57 8.88 -8.17 4.68
CA GLY A 57 8.50 -9.53 5.08
C GLY A 57 7.09 -9.71 5.66
N GLU A 58 6.34 -8.64 5.93
CA GLU A 58 4.95 -8.70 6.42
C GLU A 58 3.93 -8.49 5.29
N GLN A 59 2.83 -9.25 5.32
CA GLN A 59 1.82 -9.25 4.25
C GLN A 59 0.57 -8.44 4.63
N PHE A 60 0.16 -7.55 3.74
CA PHE A 60 -0.98 -6.65 3.91
C PHE A 60 -1.99 -6.78 2.75
N LYS A 61 -3.26 -6.46 3.00
CA LYS A 61 -4.30 -6.43 1.97
C LYS A 61 -4.34 -5.05 1.31
N MET A 62 -4.39 -5.03 -0.02
CA MET A 62 -4.50 -3.76 -0.74
C MET A 62 -5.86 -3.06 -0.49
N ALA A 63 -6.91 -3.82 -0.18
CA ALA A 63 -8.24 -3.30 0.10
C ALA A 63 -8.30 -2.43 1.37
N ASP A 64 -7.32 -2.58 2.25
CA ASP A 64 -7.22 -1.79 3.48
C ASP A 64 -6.48 -0.48 3.23
N ILE A 65 -5.82 -0.29 2.08
CA ILE A 65 -5.08 0.95 1.78
C ILE A 65 -6.06 2.11 1.54
N ILE A 66 -5.85 3.19 2.30
CA ILE A 66 -6.58 4.46 2.17
C ILE A 66 -5.69 5.60 1.67
N GLY A 67 -4.38 5.37 1.54
CA GLY A 67 -3.47 6.30 0.89
C GLY A 67 -2.03 5.79 0.86
N ALA A 68 -1.22 6.30 -0.05
CA ALA A 68 0.18 5.93 -0.18
C ALA A 68 1.05 7.12 -0.62
N THR A 69 2.29 7.17 -0.16
CA THR A 69 3.30 8.14 -0.60
C THR A 69 4.69 7.50 -0.58
N THR A 70 5.57 7.93 -1.47
CA THR A 70 6.99 7.56 -1.47
C THR A 70 7.76 8.51 -0.56
N VAL A 71 8.76 8.01 0.16
CA VAL A 71 9.64 8.80 1.03
C VAL A 71 10.85 9.33 0.26
#